data_AF-A0A933HX49-F1
#
_entry.id   AF-A0A933HX49-F1
#
_cell.length_a   1.000
_cell.length_b   1.000
_cell.length_c   1.000
_cell.angle_alpha   90.00
_cell.angle_beta   90.00
_cell.angle_gamma   90.00
#
_symmetry.space_group_name_H-M   'P 1'
#
loop_
_entity.id
_entity.type
_entity.pdbx_description
1 polymer ?
#
loop_
_entity_poly.entity_id
_entity_poly.type
_entity_poly.pdbx_seq_one_letter_code
_entity_poly.pdbx_strand_id
1 'polypeptide(L)' 'MSPTVFRYKSYRFYFFSREEKRMHVHVTCPDGEAKFWLEPTVSLCHNYRLSPRALRELQAIVARRKDEIVRAWEKYFAS' A
#
# COMPACT_ATOMS: atom_id res chain seq x y z
N MET A 1 10.62 12.15 -5.08
CA MET A 1 10.58 11.21 -3.94
C MET A 1 9.13 10.87 -3.67
N SER A 2 8.79 9.59 -3.50
CA SER A 2 7.44 9.18 -3.12
C SER A 2 7.20 9.39 -1.63
N PRO A 3 6.08 10.03 -1.22
CA PRO A 3 5.76 10.22 0.19
C PRO A 3 5.52 8.87 0.85
N THR A 4 6.08 8.69 2.04
CA THR A 4 5.77 7.53 2.87
C THR A 4 4.48 7.82 3.61
N VAL A 5 3.49 6.94 3.50
CA VAL A 5 2.22 7.03 4.25
C VAL A 5 2.48 6.66 5.70
N PHE A 6 3.03 5.46 5.90
CA PHE A 6 3.44 4.95 7.21
C PHE A 6 4.46 3.82 7.05
N ARG A 7 5.06 3.44 8.18
CA ARG A 7 5.93 2.26 8.27
C ARG A 7 5.34 1.28 9.26
N TYR A 8 5.47 0.00 8.96
CA TYR A 8 5.10 -1.09 9.87
C TYR A 8 6.22 -2.12 9.85
N LYS A 9 6.93 -2.31 10.97
CA LYS A 9 8.14 -3.14 11.02
C LYS A 9 9.14 -2.73 9.92
N SER A 10 9.62 -3.68 9.13
CA SER A 10 10.49 -3.49 7.97
C SER A 10 9.75 -3.09 6.69
N TYR A 11 8.42 -2.94 6.74
CA TYR A 11 7.59 -2.59 5.60
C TYR A 11 7.34 -1.08 5.53
N ARG A 12 7.55 -0.51 4.35
CA ARG A 12 7.30 0.90 4.04
C ARG A 12 6.12 1.01 3.10
N PHE A 13 5.09 1.76 3.51
CA PHE A 13 3.90 2.02 2.71
C PHE A 13 4.02 3.40 2.04
N TYR A 14 3.82 3.47 0.72
CA TYR A 14 3.97 4.71 -0.04
C TYR A 14 3.06 4.74 -1.28
N PHE A 15 2.92 5.93 -1.86
CA PHE A 15 2.15 6.15 -3.10
C PHE A 15 3.08 6.48 -4.26
N PHE A 16 2.72 6.02 -5.46
CA PHE A 16 3.43 6.34 -6.69
C PHE A 16 2.63 7.36 -7.50
N SER A 17 3.17 8.57 -7.67
CA SER A 17 2.44 9.70 -8.25
C SER A 17 2.25 9.61 -9.77
N ARG A 18 3.01 8.74 -10.45
CA ARG A 18 2.97 8.54 -11.92
C ARG A 18 2.21 7.29 -12.34
N GLU A 19 1.37 6.75 -11.47
CA GLU A 19 0.68 5.49 -11.71
C GLU A 19 -0.84 5.70 -11.86
N GLU A 20 -1.58 4.59 -11.97
CA GLU A 20 -3.02 4.53 -12.19
C GLU A 20 -3.84 5.41 -11.23
N LYS A 21 -4.95 5.96 -11.73
CA LYS A 21 -5.89 6.79 -10.93
C LYS A 21 -6.60 6.02 -9.81
N ARG A 22 -6.65 4.69 -9.87
CA ARG A 22 -7.34 3.85 -8.89
C ARG A 22 -6.58 3.85 -7.56
N MET A 23 -7.27 4.03 -6.43
CA MET A 23 -6.65 4.07 -5.11
C MET A 23 -5.87 2.79 -4.79
N HIS A 24 -4.56 2.94 -4.58
CA HIS A 24 -3.68 1.81 -4.27
C HIS A 24 -2.56 2.22 -3.32
N VAL A 25 -1.93 1.23 -2.69
CA VAL A 25 -0.77 1.44 -1.84
C VAL A 25 0.33 0.46 -2.20
N HIS A 26 1.55 0.96 -2.29
CA HIS A 26 2.75 0.14 -2.44
C HIS A 26 3.38 -0.12 -1.10
N VAL A 27 3.92 -1.33 -0.97
CA VAL A 27 4.61 -1.81 0.22
C VAL A 27 5.96 -2.33 -0.23
N THR A 28 7.05 -1.77 0.29
CA THR A 28 8.39 -2.32 0.07
C THR A 28 9.01 -2.77 1.38
N CYS A 29 9.85 -3.78 1.29
CA CYS A 29 10.72 -4.24 2.37
C CYS A 29 12.06 -4.69 1.78
N PRO A 30 13.09 -4.95 2.61
CA PRO A 30 14.39 -5.41 2.12
C PRO A 30 14.31 -6.67 1.26
N ASP A 31 13.34 -7.54 1.53
CA ASP A 31 13.21 -8.85 0.88
C ASP A 31 12.35 -8.82 -0.39
N GLY A 32 11.53 -7.79 -0.58
CA GLY A 32 10.55 -7.75 -1.66
C GLY A 32 9.54 -6.61 -1.56
N GLU A 33 8.52 -6.66 -2.41
CA GLU A 33 7.51 -5.62 -2.53
C GLU A 33 6.12 -6.17 -2.85
N ALA A 34 5.08 -5.37 -2.57
CA ALA A 34 3.72 -5.67 -2.93
C ALA A 34 2.92 -4.39 -3.20
N LYS A 35 1.88 -4.55 -4.01
CA LYS A 35 0.92 -3.51 -4.36
C LYS A 35 -0.48 -4.01 -3.99
N PHE A 36 -1.24 -3.18 -3.29
CA PHE A 36 -2.61 -3.47 -2.89
C PHE A 36 -3.57 -2.41 -3.45
N TRP A 37 -4.69 -2.86 -4.00
CA TRP A 37 -5.83 -1.99 -4.30
C TRP A 37 -6.60 -1.70 -3.02
N LEU A 38 -7.15 -0.49 -2.88
CA LEU A 38 -7.97 -0.10 -1.74
C LEU A 38 -9.46 -0.17 -2.05
N GLU A 39 -9.82 -0.01 -3.32
CA GLU A 39 -11.20 0.04 -3.78
C GLU A 39 -11.50 -1.00 -4.87
N PRO A 40 -12.69 -1.62 -4.86
CA PRO A 40 -13.76 -1.48 -3.84
C PRO A 40 -13.42 -2.15 -2.50
N THR A 41 -12.57 -3.18 -2.52
CA THR A 41 -12.06 -3.88 -1.34
C THR A 41 -10.53 -3.99 -1.38
N VAL A 42 -9.92 -4.22 -0.22
CA VAL A 42 -8.47 -4.38 -0.12
C VAL A 42 -8.07 -5.71 -0.75
N SER A 43 -7.42 -5.65 -1.91
CA SER A 43 -6.99 -6.82 -2.67
C SER A 43 -5.56 -6.69 -3.16
N LEU A 44 -4.85 -7.82 -3.24
CA LEU A 44 -3.50 -7.86 -3.74
C LEU A 44 -3.49 -7.68 -5.26
N CYS A 45 -2.79 -6.66 -5.75
CA CYS A 45 -2.58 -6.43 -7.17
C CYS A 45 -1.34 -7.17 -7.68
N HIS A 46 -0.23 -6.99 -6.97
CA HIS A 46 1.07 -7.49 -7.37
C HIS A 46 1.90 -7.79 -6.13
N ASN A 47 2.71 -8.84 -6.19
CA ASN A 47 3.69 -9.13 -5.17
C ASN A 47 4.97 -9.65 -5.82
N TYR A 48 6.09 -9.33 -5.21
CA TYR A 48 7.40 -9.77 -5.60
C TYR A 48 8.18 -10.25 -4.37
N ARG A 49 8.61 -11.52 -4.38
CA ARG A 49 9.40 -12.19 -3.33
C ARG A 49 8.77 -12.27 -1.93
N LEU A 50 7.56 -11.74 -1.72
CA LEU A 50 6.87 -11.84 -0.43
C LEU A 50 6.14 -13.18 -0.27
N SER A 51 6.27 -13.78 0.91
CA SER A 51 5.55 -15.02 1.22
C SER A 51 4.04 -14.78 1.35
N PRO A 52 3.19 -15.79 1.08
CA PRO A 52 1.74 -15.69 1.27
C PRO A 52 1.33 -15.29 2.69
N ARG A 53 2.13 -15.66 3.70
CA ARG A 53 1.91 -15.27 5.09
C ARG A 53 2.11 -13.77 5.30
N ALA A 54 3.20 -13.21 4.77
CA ALA A 54 3.47 -11.78 4.81
C ALA A 54 2.38 -11.01 4.07
N LEU A 55 1.96 -11.49 2.89
CA LEU A 55 0.90 -10.84 2.12
C LEU A 55 -0.43 -10.76 2.87
N ARG A 56 -0.82 -11.82 3.58
CA ARG A 56 -2.03 -11.80 4.43
C ARG A 56 -1.91 -10.82 5.59
N GLU A 57 -0.75 -10.75 6.24
CA GLU A 57 -0.49 -9.79 7.31
C GLU A 57 -0.58 -8.34 6.79
N LEU A 58 0.07 -8.06 5.65
CA LEU A 58 0.03 -6.75 5.00
C LEU A 58 -1.40 -6.38 4.58
N GLN A 59 -2.15 -7.32 3.99
CA GLN A 59 -3.54 -7.09 3.60
C GLN A 59 -4.41 -6.75 4.81
N ALA A 60 -4.23 -7.45 5.95
CA ALA A 60 -4.95 -7.16 7.18
C ALA A 60 -4.61 -5.76 7.74
N ILE A 61 -3.33 -5.35 7.67
CA ILE A 61 -2.89 -4.02 8.10
C ILE A 61 -3.48 -2.93 7.19
N VAL A 62 -3.43 -3.13 5.87
CA VAL A 62 -4.01 -2.20 4.90
C VAL A 62 -5.51 -2.08 5.11
N ALA A 63 -6.21 -3.20 5.34
CA ALA A 63 -7.64 -3.18 5.65
C ALA A 63 -7.94 -2.44 6.96
N ARG A 64 -7.17 -2.71 8.02
CA ARG A 64 -7.34 -2.05 9.33
C ARG A 64 -7.08 -0.55 9.28
N ARG A 65 -6.16 -0.12 8.41
CA ARG A 65 -5.79 1.30 8.24
C ARG A 65 -6.34 1.90 6.94
N LYS A 66 -7.34 1.27 6.31
CA LYS A 66 -7.86 1.68 5.00
C LYS A 66 -8.23 3.16 4.99
N ASP A 67 -8.98 3.60 5.99
CA ASP A 67 -9.47 4.99 6.06
C ASP A 67 -8.33 6.01 6.16
N GLU A 68 -7.25 5.67 6.86
CA GLU A 68 -6.07 6.52 6.96
C GLU A 68 -5.33 6.61 5.62
N ILE A 69 -5.19 5.48 4.93
CA ILE A 69 -4.55 5.41 3.63
C ILE A 69 -5.38 6.18 2.58
N VAL A 70 -6.71 6.04 2.61
CA VAL A 70 -7.62 6.78 1.72
C VAL A 70 -7.50 8.28 1.97
N ARG A 71 -7.57 8.75 3.22
CA ARG A 71 -7.39 10.17 3.54
C ARG A 71 -6.02 10.71 3.09
N ALA A 72 -4.96 9.91 3.26
CA ALA A 72 -3.63 10.27 2.81
C ALA A 72 -3.54 10.32 1.28
N TRP A 73 -4.21 9.40 0.57
CA TRP A 73 -4.29 9.38 -0.89
C TRP A 73 -5.01 10.62 -1.40
N GLU A 74 -6.20 10.91 -0.89
CA GLU A 74 -6.98 12.10 -1.24
C GLU A 74 -6.15 13.37 -1.02
N LYS A 75 -5.52 13.52 0.16
CA LYS A 75 -4.66 14.67 0.44
C LYS A 75 -3.47 14.80 -0.51
N TYR A 76 -2.91 13.68 -0.96
CA TYR A 76 -1.73 13.67 -1.82
C TYR A 76 -2.06 13.95 -3.30
N PHE A 77 -3.19 13.45 -3.80
CA PHE A 77 -3.61 13.60 -5.21
C PHE A 77 -4.61 14.73 -5.45
N ALA A 78 -5.20 15.33 -4.40
CA ALA A 78 -6.08 16.49 -4.52
C ALA A 78 -5.33 17.83 -4.68
N SER A 79 -4.00 17.81 -4.83
CA SER A 79 -3.16 19.01 -4.94
C SER A 79 -2.53 19.18 -6.32
#